data_AF-A0A227J569-F1
#
_entry.id   AF-A0A227J569-F1
#
_cell.length_a   1.000
_cell.length_b   1.000
_cell.length_c   1.000
_cell.angle_alpha   90.00
_cell.angle_beta   90.00
_cell.angle_gamma   90.00
#
_symmetry.space_group_name_H-M   'P 1'
#
loop_
_entity.id
_entity.type
_entity.pdbx_description
1 polymer ?
#
loop_
_entity_poly.entity_id
_entity_poly.type
_entity_poly.pdbx_seq_one_letter_code
_entity_poly.pdbx_strand_id
1 'polypeptide(L)' 'KEASINFIKPGQSDLFAEFEITDGMLDEIYQMTRNGEKCFPEFITHVKDKQGNVVSEVQRKLYVRKKPQYREEEAVTEVP' A
#
# COMPACT_ATOMS: atom_id res chain seq x y z
N LYS A 1 4.10 -8.63 8.32
CA LYS A 1 3.78 -8.40 6.89
C LYS A 1 3.23 -9.70 6.33
N GLU A 2 2.15 -9.63 5.57
CA GLU A 2 1.47 -10.79 4.99
C GLU A 2 1.32 -10.57 3.48
N ALA A 3 1.44 -11.63 2.68
CA ALA A 3 1.26 -11.57 1.25
C ALA A 3 0.68 -12.89 0.75
N SER A 4 -0.27 -12.80 -0.18
CA SER A 4 -0.86 -13.94 -0.89
C SER A 4 -0.81 -13.70 -2.39
N ILE A 5 -0.81 -14.79 -3.15
CA ILE A 5 -0.87 -14.76 -4.60
C ILE A 5 -1.95 -15.75 -5.03
N ASN A 6 -2.89 -15.28 -5.85
CA ASN A 6 -3.85 -16.11 -6.55
C ASN A 6 -3.39 -16.34 -7.99
N PHE A 7 -3.06 -17.59 -8.35
CA PHE A 7 -2.64 -17.95 -9.71
C PHE A 7 -3.88 -18.28 -10.55
N ILE A 8 -4.17 -17.44 -11.54
CA ILE A 8 -5.39 -17.54 -12.34
C ILE A 8 -5.15 -18.38 -13.60
N LYS A 9 -4.02 -18.16 -14.28
CA LYS A 9 -3.63 -18.91 -15.48
C LYS A 9 -2.10 -18.96 -15.63
N PRO A 10 -1.54 -19.89 -16.43
CA PRO A 10 -0.10 -19.94 -16.67
C PRO A 10 0.37 -18.68 -17.43
N GLY A 11 1.52 -18.14 -17.02
CA GLY A 11 2.22 -17.09 -17.77
C GLY A 11 2.96 -17.69 -18.97
N GLN A 12 2.66 -17.20 -20.17
CA GLN A 12 3.21 -17.73 -21.44
C GLN A 12 4.11 -16.71 -22.17
N SER A 13 4.29 -15.53 -21.57
CA SER A 13 5.09 -14.42 -22.09
C SER A 13 5.61 -13.57 -20.94
N ASP A 14 6.35 -12.51 -21.24
CA ASP A 14 6.70 -11.49 -20.25
C ASP A 14 5.43 -10.98 -19.54
N LEU A 15 5.55 -10.83 -18.22
CA LEU A 15 4.51 -10.39 -17.32
C LEU A 15 4.87 -9.06 -16.68
N PHE A 16 3.87 -8.21 -16.48
CA PHE A 16 4.02 -6.86 -15.94
C PHE A 16 3.05 -6.65 -14.79
N ALA A 17 3.45 -5.84 -13.82
CA ALA A 17 2.62 -5.44 -12.70
C ALA A 17 2.76 -3.93 -12.50
N GLU A 18 1.64 -3.24 -12.36
CA GLU A 18 1.60 -1.81 -12.08
C GLU A 18 1.12 -1.61 -10.65
N PHE A 19 1.89 -0.86 -9.88
CA PHE A 19 1.57 -0.53 -8.50
C PHE A 19 1.16 0.93 -8.44
N GLU A 20 -0.08 1.17 -8.06
CA GLU A 20 -0.65 2.51 -7.94
C GLU A 20 -0.90 2.83 -6.47
N ILE A 21 -0.51 4.03 -6.06
CA ILE A 21 -0.81 4.60 -4.76
C ILE A 21 -1.45 5.95 -5.02
N THR A 22 -2.74 6.07 -4.69
CA THR A 22 -3.48 7.31 -4.90
C THR A 22 -3.28 8.26 -3.72
N ASP A 23 -3.51 9.56 -3.95
CA ASP A 23 -3.47 10.56 -2.89
C ASP A 23 -4.45 10.23 -1.75
N GLY A 24 -5.65 9.75 -2.08
CA GLY A 24 -6.63 9.32 -1.07
C GLY A 24 -6.13 8.18 -0.19
N MET A 25 -5.42 7.19 -0.76
CA MET A 25 -4.81 6.11 0.02
C MET A 25 -3.71 6.63 0.95
N LEU A 26 -2.91 7.59 0.48
CA LEU A 26 -1.90 8.23 1.31
C LEU A 26 -2.55 9.00 2.45
N ASP A 27 -3.57 9.81 2.16
CA ASP A 27 -4.31 10.60 3.15
C ASP A 27 -4.88 9.71 4.25
N GLU A 28 -5.53 8.60 3.90
CA GLU A 28 -6.03 7.62 4.87
C GLU A 28 -4.92 7.07 5.76
N ILE A 29 -3.79 6.66 5.17
CA ILE A 29 -2.64 6.14 5.93
C ILE A 29 -2.07 7.22 6.86
N TYR A 30 -1.96 8.46 6.38
CA TYR A 30 -1.48 9.59 7.18
C TYR A 30 -2.42 9.86 8.36
N GLN A 31 -3.73 9.91 8.13
CA GLN A 31 -4.72 10.11 9.20
C GLN A 31 -4.67 8.97 10.23
N MET A 32 -4.66 7.71 9.79
CA MET A 32 -4.63 6.55 10.69
C MET A 32 -3.34 6.45 11.51
N THR A 33 -2.25 7.06 11.08
CA THR A 33 -0.94 6.97 11.74
C THR A 33 -0.47 8.29 12.35
N ARG A 34 -1.31 9.32 12.35
CA ARG A 34 -0.98 10.70 12.74
C ARG A 34 -0.27 10.79 14.10
N ASN A 35 -0.78 10.09 15.11
CA ASN A 35 -0.23 10.10 16.47
C ASN A 35 0.72 8.93 16.73
N GLY A 36 1.09 8.19 15.69
CA GLY A 36 2.00 7.06 15.78
C GLY A 36 1.33 5.73 16.10
N GLU A 37 0.01 5.61 15.91
CA GLU A 37 -0.65 4.32 15.77
C GLU A 37 -0.11 3.57 14.54
N LYS A 38 -0.24 2.26 14.56
CA LYS A 38 0.03 1.41 13.39
C LYS A 38 -1.26 1.21 12.62
N CYS A 39 -1.18 1.18 11.31
CA CYS A 39 -2.24 0.68 10.44
C CYS A 39 -1.74 -0.47 9.57
N PHE A 40 -2.68 -1.15 8.92
CA PHE A 40 -2.39 -2.29 8.06
C PHE A 40 -3.10 -2.19 6.71
N PRO A 41 -2.72 -1.22 5.85
CA PRO A 41 -3.32 -1.09 4.52
C PRO A 41 -3.03 -2.33 3.68
N GLU A 42 -4.02 -2.70 2.86
CA GLU A 42 -3.96 -3.83 1.95
C GLU A 42 -3.98 -3.33 0.51
N PHE A 43 -3.06 -3.87 -0.29
CA PHE A 43 -2.88 -3.50 -1.69
C PHE A 43 -3.09 -4.73 -2.56
N ILE A 44 -3.84 -4.55 -3.64
CA ILE A 44 -4.06 -5.58 -4.66
C ILE A 44 -3.34 -5.14 -5.93
N THR A 45 -2.57 -6.05 -6.52
CA THR A 45 -1.85 -5.81 -7.76
C THR A 45 -2.09 -6.96 -8.72
N HIS A 46 -2.46 -6.61 -9.95
CA HIS A 46 -2.65 -7.57 -11.02
C HIS A 46 -1.36 -7.74 -11.81
N VAL A 47 -0.93 -8.99 -11.97
CA VAL A 47 0.14 -9.36 -12.90
C VAL A 47 -0.51 -9.68 -14.24
N LYS A 48 -0.13 -8.97 -15.29
CA LYS A 48 -0.73 -9.05 -16.63
C LYS A 48 0.28 -9.47 -17.69
N ASP A 49 -0.17 -10.16 -18.73
CA ASP A 49 0.63 -10.40 -19.92
C ASP A 49 0.68 -9.17 -20.86
N LYS A 50 1.42 -9.26 -21.97
CA LYS A 50 1.54 -8.18 -22.97
C LYS A 50 0.22 -7.75 -23.60
N GLN A 51 -0.81 -8.59 -23.53
CA GLN A 51 -2.15 -8.30 -24.05
C GLN A 51 -3.07 -7.71 -22.97
N GLY A 52 -2.55 -7.51 -21.75
CA GLY A 52 -3.30 -6.97 -20.62
C GLY A 52 -4.12 -8.01 -19.85
N ASN A 53 -4.01 -9.30 -20.18
CA ASN A 53 -4.78 -10.32 -19.47
C ASN A 53 -4.16 -10.60 -18.09
N VAL A 54 -4.99 -10.69 -17.06
CA VAL A 54 -4.54 -11.04 -15.71
C VAL A 54 -4.11 -12.51 -15.63
N VAL A 55 -2.89 -12.74 -15.15
CA VAL A 55 -2.25 -14.05 -14.96
C VAL A 55 -2.27 -14.44 -13.47
N SER A 56 -2.06 -13.46 -12.60
CA SER A 56 -2.21 -13.62 -11.16
C SER A 56 -2.61 -12.32 -10.47
N GLU A 57 -3.15 -12.46 -9.26
CA GLU A 57 -3.44 -11.36 -8.36
C GLU A 57 -2.55 -11.49 -7.12
N VAL A 58 -1.93 -10.38 -6.71
CA VAL A 58 -1.07 -10.31 -5.53
C VAL A 58 -1.74 -9.41 -4.52
N GLN A 59 -2.03 -9.93 -3.33
CA GLN A 59 -2.50 -9.13 -2.20
C GLN A 59 -1.37 -8.95 -1.20
N ARG A 60 -1.14 -7.72 -0.75
CA ARG A 60 -0.12 -7.38 0.24
C ARG A 60 -0.71 -6.59 1.40
N LYS A 61 -0.51 -7.07 2.61
CA LYS A 61 -0.79 -6.33 3.85
C LYS A 61 0.49 -5.74 4.42
N LEU A 62 0.58 -4.42 4.46
CA LEU A 62 1.76 -3.70 4.92
C LEU A 62 1.59 -3.21 6.35
N TYR A 63 2.68 -3.18 7.11
CA TYR A 63 2.70 -2.50 8.41
C TYR A 63 3.16 -1.07 8.18
N VAL A 64 2.34 -0.09 8.56
CA VAL A 64 2.71 1.32 8.46
C VAL A 64 2.52 1.98 9.81
N ARG A 65 3.50 2.79 10.23
CA ARG A 65 3.49 3.53 11.49
C ARG A 65 4.39 4.76 11.37
N LYS A 66 3.94 5.92 11.86
CA LYS A 66 4.77 7.12 11.97
C LYS A 66 5.98 6.86 12.88
N LYS A 67 7.19 7.14 12.37
CA LYS A 67 8.43 6.93 13.15
C LYS A 67 8.39 7.79 14.42
N PRO A 68 8.91 7.30 15.58
CA PRO A 68 8.84 8.00 16.86
C PRO A 68 9.27 9.47 16.81
N GLN A 69 10.38 9.75 16.13
CA GLN A 69 10.96 11.09 15.99
C GLN A 69 10.06 12.14 15.31
N TYR A 70 9.00 11.71 14.59
CA TYR A 70 8.08 12.61 13.89
C TYR A 70 6.71 12.71 14.58
N ARG A 71 6.57 12.23 15.82
CA ARG A 71 5.29 12.24 16.55
C ARG A 71 5.04 13.54 17.31
N GLU A 72 6.09 14.28 17.66
CA GLU A 72 6.03 15.42 18.60
C GLU A 72 6.00 16.80 17.92
N GLU A 73 6.20 16.88 16.59
CA GLU A 73 6.27 18.17 15.86
C GLU A 73 4.92 18.89 15.69
N GLU A 74 3.77 18.25 15.92
CA GLU A 74 2.44 18.87 15.70
C GLU A 74 1.84 19.60 16.92
N ALA A 75 2.51 19.57 18.09
CA ALA A 75 1.94 20.14 19.33
C ALA A 75 2.29 21.62 19.61
N VAL A 76 3.03 22.31 18.73
CA VAL A 76 3.61 23.65 19.04
C VAL A 76 3.12 24.80 18.12
N THR A 77 2.02 24.63 17.40
CA THR A 77 1.45 25.73 16.59
C THR A 77 -0.02 26.01 16.90
N GLU A 78 -0.31 26.41 18.14
CA GLU A 78 -1.44 27.30 18.44
C GLU A 78 -0.95 28.36 19.44
N VAL A 79 -0.70 29.58 18.94
CA VAL A 79 -0.45 30.77 19.76
C VAL A 79 -1.32 31.90 19.20
N PRO A 80 -2.16 32.52 20.04
CA PRO A 80 -2.30 33.97 20.05
C PRO A 80 -1.46 34.60 21.18
#